data_AF-A0A518HN12-F1
#
_entry.id   AF-A0A518HN12-F1
#
_cell.length_a   1.000
_cell.length_b   1.000
_cell.length_c   1.000
_cell.angle_alpha   90.00
_cell.angle_beta   90.00
_cell.angle_gamma   90.00
#
_symmetry.space_group_name_H-M   'P 1'
#
loop_
_entity.id
_entity.type
_entity.pdbx_description
1 polymer ?
#
loop_
_entity_poly.entity_id
_entity_poly.type
_entity_poly.pdbx_seq_one_letter_code
_entity_poly.pdbx_strand_id
1 'polypeptide(L)'
;MSDETQPTETKEKRYPIVLVASGIAMVAIGVGVGVLITALSSRTETTAADSSERSDVVAGTTPSGSESRGAAAQPASHEMTAHDSVVGATIASAEDAVDDLPGELLSTVQQQQAFQESFQARLAAIDVSRRTDFANLSTSIKDIDGFAEQLGQLAKSYPQLSSAPQYRRAAIEAPIWRGTLQWVSIFEKIDRGLREGLRPGQARELIREGDRIAERWRIAPYEPSYRKLRPHLFCVSSRLDHADKRLDQRVTALLDEDAYAHLNLVILKSGQRYYVRAGSVKNDPQKREAELDYVVDLVGLKTKKKRIKWAEIKPGVTLAPHCALARKVRERLQLAEDLAGRQWESVFCNAIVDVTQAADADPLVRLTFFENLLRVACLGSEPMTRAFDRHLRALEESAKIDRTANWIAPQTAEDRTAIAQATEFFRRLPAVPKACEHALRLAVNPAGQDVPTLEWVGCLGGASATGWEFFGSPPAQAGKLRTVYRDRNLSVKISTVAEVFDGVIRWQEGEDEAFVEGRPLFFQPVR
;
A
#
# COMPACT_ATOMS: atom_id res chain seq x y z
N MET A 1 -27.28 45.56 5.47
CA MET A 1 -26.72 45.77 4.12
C MET A 1 -26.28 44.39 3.66
N SER A 2 -27.18 43.77 2.92
CA SER A 2 -27.07 42.39 2.45
C SER A 2 -26.72 42.47 0.98
N ASP A 3 -25.53 41.99 0.60
CA ASP A 3 -25.16 41.81 -0.81
C ASP A 3 -25.28 40.34 -1.15
N GLU A 4 -26.35 40.06 -1.88
CA GLU A 4 -26.77 38.75 -2.35
C GLU A 4 -26.27 38.59 -3.79
N THR A 5 -25.06 38.08 -3.95
CA THR A 5 -24.49 37.75 -5.27
C THR A 5 -25.08 36.44 -5.80
N GLN A 6 -25.93 36.55 -6.81
CA GLN A 6 -26.43 35.42 -7.61
C GLN A 6 -25.31 34.80 -8.47
N PRO A 7 -25.30 33.47 -8.66
CA PRO A 7 -24.37 32.82 -9.58
C PRO A 7 -24.87 32.92 -11.03
N THR A 8 -24.00 33.43 -11.90
CA THR A 8 -24.18 33.50 -13.35
C THR A 8 -24.18 32.11 -14.00
N GLU A 9 -25.23 31.82 -14.76
CA GLU A 9 -25.33 30.67 -15.68
C GLU A 9 -24.19 30.65 -16.71
N THR A 10 -23.38 29.59 -16.67
CA THR A 10 -22.42 29.28 -17.73
C THR A 10 -23.14 28.59 -18.89
N LYS A 11 -23.34 29.33 -19.99
CA LYS A 11 -23.79 28.80 -21.29
C LYS A 11 -22.76 27.82 -21.86
N GLU A 12 -23.14 26.53 -21.94
CA GLU A 12 -22.43 25.51 -22.73
C GLU A 12 -22.42 25.90 -24.22
N LYS A 13 -21.24 26.22 -24.75
CA LYS A 13 -21.01 26.30 -26.20
C LYS A 13 -20.77 24.88 -26.73
N ARG A 14 -21.78 24.32 -27.41
CA ARG A 14 -21.63 23.12 -28.24
C ARG A 14 -20.89 23.50 -29.53
N TYR A 15 -19.69 22.94 -29.72
CA TYR A 15 -18.98 23.01 -31.00
C TYR A 15 -19.45 21.86 -31.90
N PRO A 16 -19.78 22.09 -33.18
CA PRO A 16 -20.01 21.02 -34.12
C PRO A 16 -18.67 20.32 -34.45
N ILE A 17 -18.61 19.02 -34.18
CA ILE A 17 -17.53 18.14 -34.65
C ILE A 17 -17.72 18.00 -36.17
N VAL A 18 -16.87 18.67 -36.95
CA VAL A 18 -16.75 18.46 -38.39
C VAL A 18 -15.87 17.23 -38.60
N LEU A 19 -16.50 16.13 -39.00
CA LEU A 19 -15.84 14.90 -39.45
C LEU A 19 -15.28 15.15 -40.85
N VAL A 20 -13.97 15.37 -40.95
CA VAL A 20 -13.25 15.42 -42.22
C VAL A 20 -12.95 13.99 -42.66
N ALA A 21 -13.79 13.45 -43.54
CA ALA A 21 -13.50 12.23 -44.29
C ALA A 21 -12.61 12.60 -45.48
N SER A 22 -11.30 12.41 -45.35
CA SER A 22 -10.38 12.48 -46.49
C SER A 22 -10.34 11.13 -47.20
N GLY A 23 -10.94 11.09 -48.39
CA GLY A 23 -10.77 9.98 -49.31
C GLY A 23 -9.35 9.86 -49.83
N ILE A 24 -8.85 8.63 -49.94
CA ILE A 24 -7.74 8.29 -50.80
C ILE A 24 -8.24 7.16 -51.70
N ALA A 25 -8.47 7.54 -52.96
CA ALA A 25 -8.61 6.64 -54.09
C ALA A 25 -7.22 6.36 -54.69
N MET A 26 -7.11 5.21 -55.36
CA MET A 26 -6.06 4.77 -56.28
C MET A 26 -4.74 4.26 -55.68
N VAL A 27 -4.60 2.94 -55.57
CA VAL A 27 -3.73 2.13 -56.45
C VAL A 27 -4.35 0.72 -56.56
N ALA A 28 -5.02 0.44 -57.68
CA ALA A 28 -5.51 -0.88 -58.05
C ALA A 28 -4.89 -1.24 -59.39
N ILE A 29 -3.71 -1.86 -59.37
CA ILE A 29 -3.17 -2.63 -60.49
C ILE A 29 -2.39 -3.81 -59.87
N GLY A 30 -2.84 -5.04 -60.16
CA GLY A 30 -1.98 -6.21 -60.04
C GLY A 30 -2.38 -7.31 -59.05
N VAL A 31 -3.65 -7.73 -58.98
CA VAL A 31 -3.98 -9.13 -58.64
C VAL A 31 -5.26 -9.51 -59.40
N GLY A 32 -5.08 -9.89 -60.65
CA GLY A 32 -6.13 -10.48 -61.47
C GLY A 32 -5.57 -11.73 -62.11
N VAL A 33 -5.64 -12.85 -61.40
CA VAL A 33 -5.80 -14.25 -61.85
C VAL A 33 -5.73 -15.08 -60.57
N GLY A 34 -6.81 -15.78 -60.22
CA GLY A 34 -6.73 -16.87 -59.24
C GLY A 34 -7.74 -16.92 -58.08
N VAL A 35 -9.00 -16.47 -58.22
CA VAL A 35 -10.10 -17.04 -57.41
C VAL A 35 -11.40 -17.01 -58.22
N LEU A 36 -11.56 -18.01 -59.09
CA LEU A 36 -12.85 -18.36 -59.70
C LEU A 36 -13.09 -19.85 -59.53
N ILE A 37 -13.07 -20.34 -58.29
CA ILE A 37 -13.71 -21.59 -57.82
C ILE A 37 -13.95 -21.36 -56.33
N THR A 38 -15.21 -21.12 -55.95
CA THR A 38 -15.93 -21.53 -54.71
C THR A 38 -17.16 -20.61 -54.59
N ALA A 39 -18.10 -20.76 -55.51
CA ALA A 39 -19.41 -20.13 -55.41
C ALA A 39 -20.45 -21.12 -55.93
N LEU A 40 -20.63 -22.24 -55.23
CA LEU A 40 -21.78 -23.14 -55.33
C LEU A 40 -21.76 -24.08 -54.12
N SER A 41 -22.43 -23.69 -53.03
CA SER A 41 -23.20 -24.61 -52.17
C SER A 41 -24.04 -23.84 -51.15
N SER A 42 -25.35 -23.93 -51.35
CA SER A 42 -26.46 -23.85 -50.38
C SER A 42 -26.70 -22.57 -49.56
N ARG A 43 -27.59 -21.72 -50.10
CA ARG A 43 -28.85 -21.28 -49.43
C ARG A 43 -29.81 -22.48 -49.43
N THR A 44 -30.66 -22.81 -48.46
CA THR A 44 -31.58 -22.05 -47.60
C THR A 44 -32.06 -22.99 -46.48
N GLU A 45 -32.33 -22.48 -45.28
CA GLU A 45 -33.68 -22.60 -44.68
C GLU A 45 -33.85 -21.62 -43.52
N THR A 46 -35.03 -21.03 -43.49
CA THR A 46 -35.50 -20.04 -42.53
C THR A 46 -36.71 -20.66 -41.88
N THR A 47 -36.78 -20.66 -40.55
CA THR A 47 -38.04 -20.79 -39.83
C THR A 47 -38.00 -19.88 -38.62
N ALA A 48 -39.08 -19.14 -38.44
CA ALA A 48 -39.26 -18.08 -37.47
C ALA A 48 -40.17 -18.54 -36.32
N ALA A 49 -40.05 -17.82 -35.19
CA ALA A 49 -40.99 -17.67 -34.06
C ALA A 49 -41.18 -18.94 -33.19
N ASP A 50 -41.47 -18.90 -31.88
CA ASP A 50 -41.97 -17.85 -30.99
C ASP A 50 -41.81 -18.33 -29.52
N SER A 51 -42.17 -17.46 -28.56
CA SER A 51 -42.44 -17.67 -27.12
C SER A 51 -41.23 -17.80 -26.18
N SER A 52 -40.99 -16.92 -25.18
CA SER A 52 -41.82 -16.34 -24.10
C SER A 52 -41.76 -17.16 -22.80
N GLU A 53 -41.55 -16.44 -21.69
CA GLU A 53 -41.72 -16.83 -20.28
C GLU A 53 -40.70 -17.79 -19.65
N ARG A 54 -40.51 -17.85 -18.33
CA ARG A 54 -40.57 -16.94 -17.17
C ARG A 54 -39.97 -17.78 -16.03
N SER A 55 -39.46 -17.10 -15.01
CA SER A 55 -38.97 -17.61 -13.72
C SER A 55 -39.58 -18.92 -13.22
N ASP A 56 -38.77 -19.77 -12.56
CA ASP A 56 -38.97 -20.01 -11.12
C ASP A 56 -37.83 -20.76 -10.42
N VAL A 57 -37.72 -20.37 -9.15
CA VAL A 57 -36.88 -20.83 -8.04
C VAL A 57 -37.33 -22.20 -7.55
N VAL A 58 -36.43 -23.15 -7.29
CA VAL A 58 -36.58 -24.14 -6.20
C VAL A 58 -35.22 -24.56 -5.64
N ALA A 59 -35.10 -24.46 -4.32
CA ALA A 59 -34.05 -25.03 -3.48
C ALA A 59 -34.28 -26.53 -3.22
N GLY A 60 -33.23 -27.33 -3.09
CA GLY A 60 -33.37 -28.75 -2.77
C GLY A 60 -32.07 -29.47 -2.38
N THR A 61 -31.87 -29.54 -1.06
CA THR A 61 -31.05 -30.42 -0.21
C THR A 61 -30.57 -31.80 -0.74
N THR A 62 -29.33 -32.12 -0.34
CA THR A 62 -28.63 -33.43 -0.15
C THR A 62 -29.49 -34.63 0.29
N PRO A 63 -29.13 -35.92 0.01
CA PRO A 63 -28.10 -36.64 0.80
C PRO A 63 -27.28 -37.79 0.13
N SER A 64 -26.12 -38.04 0.75
CA SER A 64 -25.46 -39.32 1.14
C SER A 64 -25.79 -40.64 0.44
N GLY A 65 -24.74 -41.43 0.10
CA GLY A 65 -24.82 -42.90 0.16
C GLY A 65 -23.92 -43.73 -0.77
N SER A 66 -22.91 -44.38 -0.17
CA SER A 66 -22.37 -45.74 -0.44
C SER A 66 -21.70 -46.14 -1.77
N GLU A 67 -20.42 -46.50 -1.64
CA GLU A 67 -19.74 -47.74 -2.06
C GLU A 67 -20.28 -48.55 -3.27
N SER A 68 -19.43 -48.82 -4.28
CA SER A 68 -18.91 -50.18 -4.53
C SER A 68 -17.79 -50.19 -5.58
N ARG A 69 -17.00 -51.27 -5.52
CA ARG A 69 -15.80 -51.59 -6.30
C ARG A 69 -16.10 -51.92 -7.77
N GLY A 70 -15.13 -51.56 -8.63
CA GLY A 70 -14.52 -52.49 -9.58
C GLY A 70 -14.97 -52.37 -11.04
N ALA A 71 -14.05 -51.96 -11.91
CA ALA A 71 -13.62 -52.70 -13.10
C ALA A 71 -12.69 -51.83 -13.95
N ALA A 72 -11.63 -52.44 -14.44
CA ALA A 72 -10.69 -51.86 -15.37
C ALA A 72 -11.38 -51.50 -16.69
N ALA A 73 -11.15 -50.28 -17.18
CA ALA A 73 -11.39 -49.90 -18.56
C ALA A 73 -10.25 -48.98 -19.01
N GLN A 74 -9.65 -49.35 -20.13
CA GLN A 74 -8.56 -48.67 -20.83
C GLN A 74 -8.94 -47.21 -21.15
N PRO A 75 -8.02 -46.24 -21.04
CA PRO A 75 -8.24 -44.95 -21.66
C PRO A 75 -8.08 -45.09 -23.18
N ALA A 76 -9.19 -44.93 -23.89
CA ALA A 76 -9.18 -44.61 -25.31
C ALA A 76 -8.48 -43.25 -25.48
N SER A 77 -7.34 -43.28 -26.15
CA SER A 77 -6.64 -42.11 -26.67
C SER A 77 -7.52 -41.42 -27.72
N HIS A 78 -8.22 -40.35 -27.32
CA HIS A 78 -8.69 -39.34 -28.26
C HIS A 78 -7.50 -38.48 -28.66
N GLU A 79 -6.80 -38.97 -29.68
CA GLU A 79 -5.88 -38.22 -30.50
C GLU A 79 -6.67 -37.08 -31.15
N MET A 80 -6.42 -35.87 -30.66
CA MET A 80 -6.92 -34.64 -31.26
C MET A 80 -6.04 -34.40 -32.48
N THR A 81 -6.45 -34.95 -33.63
CA THR A 81 -5.83 -34.67 -34.91
C THR A 81 -5.89 -33.16 -35.16
N ALA A 82 -4.70 -32.56 -35.21
CA ALA A 82 -4.53 -31.24 -35.79
C ALA A 82 -5.16 -31.27 -37.19
N HIS A 83 -6.15 -30.43 -37.42
CA HIS A 83 -6.45 -29.98 -38.76
C HIS A 83 -5.28 -29.10 -39.21
N ASP A 84 -4.18 -29.76 -39.57
CA ASP A 84 -3.14 -29.15 -40.37
C ASP A 84 -3.78 -28.67 -41.67
N SER A 85 -3.46 -27.43 -41.98
CA SER A 85 -3.83 -26.71 -43.18
C SER A 85 -3.54 -27.57 -44.42
N VAL A 86 -4.59 -28.13 -45.01
CA VAL A 86 -4.57 -28.76 -46.34
C VAL A 86 -4.48 -27.65 -47.40
N VAL A 87 -3.34 -26.96 -47.42
CA VAL A 87 -2.92 -26.08 -48.51
C VAL A 87 -1.51 -26.46 -49.01
N GLY A 88 -0.82 -27.39 -48.33
CA GLY A 88 0.54 -27.83 -48.71
C GLY A 88 0.63 -29.06 -49.63
N ALA A 89 -0.46 -29.80 -49.86
CA ALA A 89 -0.39 -31.13 -50.50
C ALA A 89 -0.80 -31.17 -51.98
N THR A 90 -1.04 -30.03 -52.63
CA THR A 90 -1.44 -29.98 -54.06
C THR A 90 -0.47 -29.20 -54.95
N ILE A 91 0.80 -29.09 -54.55
CA ILE A 91 1.85 -28.45 -55.37
C ILE A 91 2.93 -29.47 -55.80
N ALA A 92 3.04 -30.63 -55.15
CA ALA A 92 4.03 -31.66 -55.49
C ALA A 92 3.74 -32.46 -56.78
N SER A 93 2.68 -32.11 -57.53
CA SER A 93 2.41 -32.67 -58.87
C SER A 93 2.26 -31.61 -59.96
N ALA A 94 2.68 -30.38 -59.67
CA ALA A 94 2.69 -29.29 -60.65
C ALA A 94 4.09 -29.03 -61.24
N GLU A 95 5.16 -29.65 -60.70
CA GLU A 95 6.51 -29.48 -61.23
C GLU A 95 6.66 -30.06 -62.66
N ASP A 96 5.95 -31.14 -62.98
CA ASP A 96 5.95 -31.75 -64.32
C ASP A 96 5.05 -31.03 -65.35
N ALA A 97 4.24 -30.04 -64.93
CA ALA A 97 3.33 -29.29 -65.81
C ALA A 97 3.88 -27.91 -66.23
N VAL A 98 5.08 -27.54 -65.76
CA VAL A 98 5.72 -26.26 -66.09
C VAL A 98 6.36 -26.28 -67.48
N ASP A 99 6.75 -27.47 -67.97
CA ASP A 99 7.46 -27.63 -69.25
C ASP A 99 6.58 -27.42 -70.50
N ASP A 100 5.24 -27.44 -70.37
CA ASP A 100 4.28 -27.23 -71.47
C ASP A 100 3.62 -25.84 -71.45
N LEU A 101 4.06 -24.91 -70.59
CA LEU A 101 3.55 -23.55 -70.56
C LEU A 101 4.07 -22.75 -71.77
N PRO A 102 3.20 -22.05 -72.54
CA PRO A 102 3.61 -21.08 -73.55
C PRO A 102 4.67 -20.14 -72.98
N GLY A 103 5.73 -19.83 -73.75
CA GLY A 103 6.88 -19.06 -73.25
C GLY A 103 6.54 -17.72 -72.58
N GLU A 104 5.41 -17.11 -72.93
CA GLU A 104 4.88 -15.90 -72.27
C GLU A 104 4.41 -16.16 -70.82
N LEU A 105 3.76 -17.30 -70.55
CA LEU A 105 3.33 -17.68 -69.19
C LEU A 105 4.51 -18.12 -68.32
N LEU A 106 5.49 -18.84 -68.88
CA LEU A 106 6.72 -19.19 -68.18
C LEU A 106 7.46 -17.94 -67.69
N SER A 107 7.58 -16.91 -68.55
CA SER A 107 8.21 -15.64 -68.19
C SER A 107 7.46 -14.89 -67.09
N THR A 108 6.13 -15.00 -67.04
CA THR A 108 5.28 -14.36 -66.03
C THR A 108 5.44 -15.05 -64.67
N VAL A 109 5.46 -16.38 -64.64
CA VAL A 109 5.70 -17.16 -63.41
C VAL A 109 7.08 -16.88 -62.85
N GLN A 110 8.12 -16.85 -63.69
CA GLN A 110 9.48 -16.49 -63.29
C GLN A 110 9.58 -15.06 -62.74
N GLN A 111 8.89 -14.09 -63.36
CA GLN A 111 8.82 -12.72 -62.86
C GLN A 111 8.10 -12.64 -61.50
N GLN A 112 7.02 -13.39 -61.32
CA GLN A 112 6.29 -13.43 -60.05
C GLN A 112 7.13 -14.08 -58.95
N GLN A 113 7.83 -15.17 -59.25
CA GLN A 113 8.72 -15.83 -58.29
C GLN A 113 9.90 -14.92 -57.92
N ALA A 114 10.56 -14.29 -58.89
CA ALA A 114 11.63 -13.32 -58.62
C ALA A 114 11.13 -12.12 -57.80
N PHE A 115 9.91 -11.66 -58.06
CA PHE A 115 9.28 -10.63 -57.24
C PHE A 115 9.06 -11.11 -55.80
N GLN A 116 8.50 -12.31 -55.60
CA GLN A 116 8.29 -12.90 -54.27
C GLN A 116 9.61 -13.07 -53.50
N GLU A 117 10.65 -13.60 -54.15
CA GLU A 117 11.99 -13.77 -53.56
C GLU A 117 12.61 -12.41 -53.20
N SER A 118 12.55 -11.43 -54.10
CA SER A 118 13.06 -10.08 -53.82
C SER A 118 12.29 -9.37 -52.70
N PHE A 119 10.98 -9.60 -52.63
CA PHE A 119 10.13 -9.06 -51.57
C PHE A 119 10.44 -9.71 -50.22
N GLN A 120 10.59 -11.04 -50.16
CA GLN A 120 10.99 -11.74 -48.95
C GLN A 120 12.41 -11.35 -48.50
N ALA A 121 13.37 -11.24 -49.41
CA ALA A 121 14.72 -10.77 -49.10
C ALA A 121 14.71 -9.35 -48.52
N ARG A 122 13.87 -8.47 -49.08
CA ARG A 122 13.68 -7.10 -48.55
C ARG A 122 13.05 -7.11 -47.16
N LEU A 123 12.04 -7.95 -46.91
CA LEU A 123 11.44 -8.09 -45.58
C LEU A 123 12.43 -8.64 -44.55
N ALA A 124 13.25 -9.62 -44.93
CA ALA A 124 14.29 -10.18 -44.07
C ALA A 124 15.34 -9.11 -43.71
N ALA A 125 15.81 -8.32 -44.69
CA ALA A 125 16.75 -7.22 -44.45
C ALA A 125 16.16 -6.13 -43.52
N ILE A 126 14.87 -5.82 -43.71
CA ILE A 126 14.14 -4.90 -42.83
C ILE A 126 14.03 -5.47 -41.42
N ASP A 127 13.75 -6.77 -41.25
CA ASP A 127 13.66 -7.40 -39.92
C ASP A 127 15.01 -7.38 -39.20
N VAL A 128 16.11 -7.63 -39.91
CA VAL A 128 17.47 -7.50 -39.34
C VAL A 128 17.75 -6.08 -38.86
N SER A 129 17.49 -5.08 -39.70
CA SER A 129 17.66 -3.66 -39.34
C SER A 129 16.80 -3.28 -38.13
N ARG A 130 15.53 -3.71 -38.12
CA ARG A 130 14.62 -3.53 -37.00
C ARG A 130 15.16 -4.16 -35.72
N ARG A 131 15.63 -5.41 -35.77
CA ARG A 131 16.18 -6.10 -34.58
C ARG A 131 17.39 -5.37 -34.02
N THR A 132 18.26 -4.85 -34.88
CA THR A 132 19.39 -4.02 -34.46
C THR A 132 18.92 -2.73 -33.80
N ASP A 133 17.98 -2.00 -34.41
CA ASP A 133 17.45 -0.76 -33.82
C ASP A 133 16.67 -1.03 -32.51
N PHE A 134 15.95 -2.15 -32.45
CA PHE A 134 15.23 -2.59 -31.25
C PHE A 134 16.20 -2.99 -30.14
N ALA A 135 17.29 -3.70 -30.46
CA ALA A 135 18.35 -3.99 -29.50
C ALA A 135 18.99 -2.72 -28.96
N ASN A 136 19.13 -1.68 -29.79
CA ASN A 136 19.63 -0.38 -29.35
C ASN A 136 18.69 0.31 -28.36
N LEU A 137 17.39 -0.01 -28.30
CA LEU A 137 16.48 0.50 -27.26
C LEU A 137 16.93 0.12 -25.85
N SER A 138 17.62 -1.01 -25.70
CA SER A 138 18.16 -1.43 -24.41
C SER A 138 19.22 -0.46 -23.85
N THR A 139 19.83 0.35 -24.72
CA THR A 139 20.76 1.42 -24.29
C THR A 139 20.04 2.59 -23.62
N SER A 140 18.74 2.73 -23.88
CA SER A 140 17.85 3.75 -23.29
C SER A 140 17.19 3.29 -21.99
N ILE A 141 17.53 2.10 -21.47
CA ILE A 141 17.05 1.66 -20.16
C ILE A 141 17.47 2.71 -19.12
N LYS A 142 16.49 3.18 -18.33
CA LYS A 142 16.50 4.30 -17.36
C LYS A 142 15.95 5.64 -17.86
N ASP A 143 15.73 5.81 -19.16
CA ASP A 143 14.98 6.95 -19.72
C ASP A 143 13.68 6.47 -20.38
N ILE A 144 12.59 6.48 -19.62
CA ILE A 144 11.27 6.05 -20.13
C ILE A 144 10.81 6.90 -21.31
N ASP A 145 11.14 8.19 -21.31
CA ASP A 145 10.63 9.13 -22.29
C ASP A 145 11.38 9.00 -23.61
N GLY A 146 12.72 8.93 -23.54
CA GLY A 146 13.55 8.56 -24.68
C GLY A 146 13.20 7.18 -25.24
N PHE A 147 12.97 6.18 -24.37
CA PHE A 147 12.57 4.84 -24.80
C PHE A 147 11.22 4.83 -25.54
N ALA A 148 10.21 5.52 -24.99
CA ALA A 148 8.88 5.60 -25.61
C ALA A 148 8.91 6.38 -26.94
N GLU A 149 9.71 7.44 -27.02
CA GLU A 149 9.94 8.18 -28.25
C GLU A 149 10.56 7.28 -29.32
N GLN A 150 11.60 6.52 -28.97
CA GLN A 150 12.27 5.59 -29.88
C GLN A 150 11.32 4.47 -30.36
N LEU A 151 10.45 3.94 -29.50
CA LEU A 151 9.38 3.01 -29.93
C LEU A 151 8.44 3.66 -30.95
N GLY A 152 8.06 4.91 -30.72
CA GLY A 152 7.26 5.69 -31.66
C GLY A 152 7.97 5.93 -33.00
N GLN A 153 9.28 6.16 -32.98
CA GLN A 153 10.11 6.30 -34.18
C GLN A 153 10.23 4.95 -34.92
N LEU A 154 10.49 3.84 -34.23
CA LEU A 154 10.52 2.50 -34.82
C LEU A 154 9.22 2.17 -35.55
N ALA A 155 8.07 2.47 -34.93
CA ALA A 155 6.77 2.26 -35.56
C ALA A 155 6.55 3.09 -36.84
N LYS A 156 7.21 4.25 -36.96
CA LYS A 156 7.15 5.13 -38.12
C LYS A 156 8.15 4.74 -39.21
N SER A 157 9.32 4.25 -38.83
CA SER A 157 10.37 3.78 -39.75
C SER A 157 10.00 2.45 -40.40
N TYR A 158 9.23 1.62 -39.71
CA TYR A 158 8.88 0.27 -40.16
C TYR A 158 7.36 -0.01 -40.21
N PRO A 159 6.53 0.84 -40.86
CA PRO A 159 5.08 0.76 -40.81
C PRO A 159 4.50 -0.54 -41.39
N GLN A 160 5.24 -1.19 -42.28
CA GLN A 160 4.87 -2.44 -42.96
C GLN A 160 5.00 -3.69 -42.07
N LEU A 161 5.63 -3.59 -40.90
CA LEU A 161 5.85 -4.74 -40.03
C LEU A 161 4.67 -4.97 -39.09
N SER A 162 4.37 -6.23 -38.79
CA SER A 162 3.31 -6.64 -37.85
C SER A 162 3.55 -6.10 -36.43
N SER A 163 4.79 -5.80 -36.06
CA SER A 163 5.16 -5.20 -34.77
C SER A 163 4.91 -3.69 -34.67
N ALA A 164 4.76 -2.96 -35.79
CA ALA A 164 4.61 -1.50 -35.74
C ALA A 164 3.38 -1.02 -34.94
N PRO A 165 2.20 -1.65 -35.04
CA PRO A 165 1.07 -1.37 -34.14
C PRO A 165 1.38 -1.64 -32.66
N GLN A 166 2.19 -2.66 -32.35
CA GLN A 166 2.58 -3.01 -30.99
C GLN A 166 3.49 -1.94 -30.39
N TYR A 167 4.49 -1.47 -31.13
CA TYR A 167 5.36 -0.36 -30.71
C TYR A 167 4.59 0.93 -30.46
N ARG A 168 3.61 1.27 -31.32
CA ARG A 168 2.72 2.42 -31.08
C ARG A 168 1.92 2.25 -29.80
N ARG A 169 1.35 1.07 -29.57
CA ARG A 169 0.60 0.76 -28.35
C ARG A 169 1.49 0.91 -27.12
N ALA A 170 2.67 0.31 -27.13
CA ALA A 170 3.63 0.40 -26.04
C ALA A 170 4.04 1.87 -25.78
N ALA A 171 4.40 2.64 -26.81
CA ALA A 171 4.79 4.04 -26.65
C ALA A 171 3.69 4.90 -25.96
N ILE A 172 2.42 4.65 -26.25
CA ILE A 172 1.28 5.35 -25.62
C ILE A 172 1.15 5.01 -24.12
N GLU A 173 1.68 3.88 -23.67
CA GLU A 173 1.68 3.44 -22.26
C GLU A 173 2.81 4.10 -21.43
N ALA A 174 3.70 4.90 -22.01
CA ALA A 174 4.78 5.57 -21.26
C ALA A 174 4.35 6.33 -19.97
N PRO A 175 3.21 7.04 -19.94
CA PRO A 175 2.70 7.67 -18.72
C PRO A 175 2.53 6.70 -17.53
N ILE A 176 2.05 5.48 -17.77
CA ILE A 176 1.79 4.51 -16.69
C ILE A 176 3.08 3.88 -16.18
N TRP A 177 4.09 3.71 -17.04
CA TRP A 177 5.42 3.25 -16.63
C TRP A 177 6.12 4.30 -15.77
N ARG A 178 6.03 5.58 -16.17
CA ARG A 178 6.59 6.69 -15.38
C ARG A 178 5.95 6.78 -14.00
N GLY A 179 4.63 6.69 -13.93
CA GLY A 179 3.91 6.63 -12.65
C GLY A 179 4.33 5.43 -11.79
N THR A 180 4.54 4.27 -12.41
CA THR A 180 5.01 3.05 -11.73
C THR A 180 6.38 3.25 -11.10
N LEU A 181 7.37 3.76 -11.84
CA LEU A 181 8.71 4.01 -11.30
C LEU A 181 8.71 5.05 -10.17
N GLN A 182 7.91 6.10 -10.29
CA GLN A 182 7.78 7.10 -9.21
C GLN A 182 7.19 6.48 -7.94
N TRP A 183 6.18 5.62 -8.08
CA TRP A 183 5.64 4.86 -6.95
C TRP A 183 6.70 3.95 -6.31
N VAL A 184 7.44 3.18 -7.11
CA VAL A 184 8.51 2.31 -6.59
C VAL A 184 9.52 3.12 -5.79
N SER A 185 10.01 4.24 -6.36
CA SER A 185 10.96 5.13 -5.69
C SER A 185 10.45 5.63 -4.34
N ILE A 186 9.19 6.08 -4.24
CA ILE A 186 8.66 6.55 -2.96
C ILE A 186 8.49 5.41 -1.95
N PHE A 187 8.07 4.22 -2.38
CA PHE A 187 7.98 3.08 -1.48
C PHE A 187 9.33 2.62 -0.97
N GLU A 188 10.38 2.65 -1.78
CA GLU A 188 11.75 2.39 -1.33
C GLU A 188 12.21 3.40 -0.26
N LYS A 189 11.91 4.69 -0.46
CA LYS A 189 12.19 5.72 0.55
C LYS A 189 11.41 5.48 1.84
N ILE A 190 10.14 5.11 1.74
CA ILE A 190 9.30 4.82 2.92
C ILE A 190 9.84 3.58 3.64
N ASP A 191 10.05 2.48 2.93
CA ASP A 191 10.56 1.22 3.48
C ASP A 191 11.93 1.40 4.16
N ARG A 192 12.85 2.11 3.50
CA ARG A 192 14.13 2.51 4.11
C ARG A 192 13.92 3.37 5.35
N GLY A 193 13.09 4.40 5.28
CA GLY A 193 12.81 5.29 6.41
C GLY A 193 12.21 4.53 7.59
N LEU A 194 11.24 3.65 7.37
CA LEU A 194 10.64 2.81 8.42
C LEU A 194 11.69 1.88 9.05
N ARG A 195 12.60 1.33 8.24
CA ARG A 195 13.75 0.57 8.77
C ARG A 195 14.74 1.45 9.51
N GLU A 196 15.00 2.67 9.12
CA GLU A 196 16.02 3.49 9.80
C GLU A 196 15.44 4.28 11.00
N GLY A 197 14.12 4.29 11.16
CA GLY A 197 13.43 5.12 12.14
C GLY A 197 12.98 6.43 11.50
N LEU A 198 11.83 6.36 10.81
CA LEU A 198 11.31 7.45 9.99
C LEU A 198 10.99 8.67 10.86
N ARG A 199 11.68 9.79 10.62
CA ARG A 199 11.45 11.01 11.38
C ARG A 199 10.15 11.71 10.94
N PRO A 200 9.50 12.49 11.83
CA PRO A 200 8.23 13.16 11.50
C PRO A 200 8.31 14.08 10.28
N GLY A 201 9.39 14.87 10.15
CA GLY A 201 9.61 15.74 8.98
C GLY A 201 9.75 14.94 7.68
N GLN A 202 10.48 13.82 7.69
CA GLN A 202 10.61 12.94 6.53
C GLN A 202 9.26 12.33 6.15
N ALA A 203 8.46 11.90 7.14
CA ALA A 203 7.12 11.40 6.88
C ALA A 203 6.21 12.45 6.23
N ARG A 204 6.28 13.73 6.64
CA ARG A 204 5.55 14.83 5.98
C ARG A 204 5.94 15.00 4.52
N GLU A 205 7.24 14.96 4.21
CA GLU A 205 7.70 15.08 2.81
C GLU A 205 7.28 13.87 1.96
N LEU A 206 7.34 12.65 2.52
CA LEU A 206 6.87 11.46 1.82
C LEU A 206 5.35 11.50 1.59
N ILE A 207 4.56 12.04 2.52
CA ILE A 207 3.12 12.25 2.27
C ILE A 207 2.91 13.24 1.12
N ARG A 208 3.63 14.37 1.11
CA ARG A 208 3.53 15.35 0.02
C ARG A 208 3.95 14.79 -1.32
N GLU A 209 5.06 14.04 -1.37
CA GLU A 209 5.54 13.38 -2.59
C GLU A 209 4.51 12.34 -3.07
N GLY A 210 3.99 11.50 -2.18
CA GLY A 210 3.00 10.48 -2.52
C GLY A 210 1.66 11.06 -2.97
N ASP A 211 1.20 12.12 -2.33
CA ASP A 211 -0.04 12.81 -2.72
C ASP A 211 0.10 13.48 -4.11
N ARG A 212 1.28 14.05 -4.44
CA ARG A 212 1.58 14.57 -5.79
C ARG A 212 1.61 13.46 -6.84
N ILE A 213 2.22 12.31 -6.53
CA ILE A 213 2.26 11.15 -7.43
C ILE A 213 0.83 10.62 -7.65
N ALA A 214 0.03 10.51 -6.59
CA ALA A 214 -1.37 10.07 -6.68
C ALA A 214 -2.22 11.02 -7.55
N GLU A 215 -2.04 12.34 -7.39
CA GLU A 215 -2.75 13.33 -8.20
C GLU A 215 -2.35 13.27 -9.68
N ARG A 216 -1.04 13.20 -9.96
CA ARG A 216 -0.49 13.18 -11.33
C ARG A 216 -0.72 11.85 -12.04
N TRP A 217 -0.69 10.73 -11.31
CA TRP A 217 -0.70 9.37 -11.85
C TRP A 217 -1.80 8.49 -11.26
N ARG A 218 -3.04 9.01 -11.25
CA ARG A 218 -4.22 8.31 -10.70
C ARG A 218 -4.46 6.89 -11.24
N ILE A 219 -3.96 6.61 -12.44
CA ILE A 219 -4.16 5.33 -13.14
C ILE A 219 -3.04 4.31 -12.80
N ALA A 220 -1.99 4.70 -12.07
CA ALA A 220 -0.88 3.80 -11.76
C ALA A 220 -1.26 2.75 -10.69
N PRO A 221 -0.68 1.54 -10.71
CA PRO A 221 -1.21 0.38 -9.97
C PRO A 221 -1.04 0.45 -8.45
N TYR A 222 -0.18 1.33 -7.93
CA TYR A 222 0.19 1.33 -6.50
C TYR A 222 -0.50 2.38 -5.64
N GLU A 223 -1.35 3.21 -6.23
CA GLU A 223 -2.09 4.23 -5.50
C GLU A 223 -2.95 3.64 -4.35
N PRO A 224 -3.66 2.49 -4.51
CA PRO A 224 -4.38 1.85 -3.41
C PRO A 224 -3.47 1.40 -2.26
N SER A 225 -2.27 0.89 -2.56
CA SER A 225 -1.29 0.49 -1.55
C SER A 225 -0.77 1.70 -0.77
N TYR A 226 -0.52 2.82 -1.45
CA TYR A 226 -0.12 4.05 -0.79
C TYR A 226 -1.23 4.59 0.11
N ARG A 227 -2.49 4.59 -0.34
CA ARG A 227 -3.64 5.01 0.49
C ARG A 227 -3.75 4.23 1.80
N LYS A 228 -3.42 2.92 1.80
CA LYS A 228 -3.38 2.09 3.02
C LYS A 228 -2.24 2.45 3.96
N LEU A 229 -1.10 2.87 3.40
CA LEU A 229 0.11 3.22 4.15
C LEU A 229 0.10 4.67 4.68
N ARG A 230 -0.58 5.56 3.97
CA ARG A 230 -0.64 6.99 4.28
C ARG A 230 -1.08 7.30 5.72
N PRO A 231 -2.07 6.62 6.33
CA PRO A 231 -2.41 6.81 7.74
C PRO A 231 -1.24 6.57 8.70
N HIS A 232 -0.42 5.56 8.42
CA HIS A 232 0.77 5.28 9.23
C HIS A 232 1.79 6.43 9.14
N LEU A 233 2.09 6.89 7.91
CA LEU A 233 2.95 8.06 7.70
C LEU A 233 2.39 9.30 8.39
N PHE A 234 1.07 9.48 8.35
CA PHE A 234 0.40 10.61 9.00
C PHE A 234 0.60 10.58 10.52
N CYS A 235 0.43 9.43 11.18
CA CYS A 235 0.72 9.27 12.60
C CYS A 235 2.18 9.61 12.93
N VAL A 236 3.14 9.11 12.17
CA VAL A 236 4.56 9.43 12.35
C VAL A 236 4.80 10.94 12.19
N SER A 237 4.19 11.55 11.19
CA SER A 237 4.29 13.00 10.93
C SER A 237 3.67 13.87 12.04
N SER A 238 2.67 13.33 12.75
CA SER A 238 1.93 13.98 13.83
C SER A 238 2.62 13.91 15.19
N ARG A 239 3.77 13.23 15.28
CA ARG A 239 4.64 13.28 16.48
C ARG A 239 5.24 14.68 16.70
N LEU A 240 5.19 15.54 15.68
CA LEU A 240 5.39 16.98 15.79
C LEU A 240 4.07 17.69 15.52
N ASP A 241 3.74 18.69 16.33
CA ASP A 241 2.59 19.56 16.10
C ASP A 241 2.85 20.60 14.98
N HIS A 242 1.90 21.51 14.77
CA HIS A 242 2.00 22.57 13.75
C HIS A 242 3.08 23.61 14.05
N ALA A 243 3.58 23.70 15.29
CA ALA A 243 4.68 24.55 15.71
C ALA A 243 6.01 23.77 15.82
N ASP A 244 6.07 22.57 15.23
CA ASP A 244 7.20 21.64 15.31
C ASP A 244 7.61 21.26 16.74
N LYS A 245 6.67 21.35 17.69
CA LYS A 245 6.89 20.85 19.05
C LYS A 245 6.55 19.38 19.13
N ARG A 246 7.34 18.66 19.92
CA ARG A 246 7.19 17.23 20.16
C ARG A 246 5.87 16.94 20.88
N LEU A 247 5.08 16.03 20.34
CA LEU A 247 3.77 15.69 20.87
C LEU A 247 3.85 15.12 22.30
N ASP A 248 4.90 14.36 22.60
CA ASP A 248 5.15 13.81 23.93
C ASP A 248 5.43 14.88 25.00
N GLN A 249 5.85 16.09 24.61
CA GLN A 249 6.00 17.21 25.54
C GLN A 249 4.69 17.61 26.22
N ARG A 250 3.52 17.29 25.62
CA ARG A 250 2.22 17.50 26.26
C ARG A 250 2.08 16.62 27.50
N VAL A 251 2.55 15.38 27.43
CA VAL A 251 2.58 14.46 28.58
C VAL A 251 3.66 14.92 29.56
N THR A 252 4.85 15.29 29.10
CA THR A 252 5.93 15.78 29.97
C THR A 252 5.48 17.01 30.77
N ALA A 253 4.84 17.98 30.13
CA ALA A 253 4.32 19.19 30.78
C ALA A 253 3.28 18.86 31.86
N LEU A 254 2.35 17.96 31.59
CA LEU A 254 1.42 17.44 32.59
C LEU A 254 2.18 16.80 33.76
N LEU A 255 3.13 15.92 33.48
CA LEU A 255 3.91 15.24 34.51
C LEU A 255 4.77 16.20 35.34
N ASP A 256 5.10 17.38 34.81
CA ASP A 256 5.88 18.44 35.47
C ASP A 256 5.04 19.37 36.34
N GLU A 257 3.70 19.29 36.30
CA GLU A 257 2.86 20.11 37.17
C GLU A 257 3.14 19.80 38.65
N ASP A 258 3.09 20.84 39.49
CA ASP A 258 3.44 20.76 40.92
C ASP A 258 2.70 19.63 41.66
N ALA A 259 1.43 19.38 41.33
CA ALA A 259 0.61 18.33 41.92
C ALA A 259 1.14 16.92 41.61
N TYR A 260 1.84 16.76 40.49
CA TYR A 260 2.32 15.48 39.97
C TYR A 260 3.82 15.29 40.10
N ALA A 261 4.61 16.35 40.21
CA ALA A 261 6.08 16.25 40.26
C ALA A 261 6.67 16.47 41.67
N HIS A 262 6.02 17.26 42.52
CA HIS A 262 6.71 17.92 43.64
C HIS A 262 6.07 17.68 45.02
N LEU A 263 5.28 16.62 45.15
CA LEU A 263 4.68 16.21 46.42
C LEU A 263 5.43 15.06 47.07
N ASN A 264 5.66 15.20 48.36
CA ASN A 264 6.03 14.14 49.27
C ASN A 264 4.79 13.63 50.00
N LEU A 265 4.89 12.43 50.55
CA LEU A 265 3.87 11.76 51.33
C LEU A 265 4.38 11.50 52.75
N VAL A 266 3.56 11.90 53.71
CA VAL A 266 3.71 11.56 55.13
C VAL A 266 2.57 10.61 55.50
N ILE A 267 2.92 9.39 55.92
CA ILE A 267 1.95 8.38 56.35
C ILE A 267 2.05 8.21 57.86
N LEU A 268 0.92 8.33 58.55
CA LEU A 268 0.86 8.07 59.99
C LEU A 268 0.77 6.57 60.28
N LYS A 269 1.08 6.17 61.51
CA LYS A 269 0.83 4.81 62.02
C LYS A 269 -0.64 4.42 61.91
N SER A 270 -1.56 5.38 62.00
CA SER A 270 -2.99 5.19 61.76
C SER A 270 -3.35 4.88 60.29
N GLY A 271 -2.41 5.04 59.36
CA GLY A 271 -2.63 4.91 57.92
C GLY A 271 -3.07 6.19 57.23
N GLN A 272 -3.33 7.27 57.99
CA GLN A 272 -3.69 8.56 57.40
C GLN A 272 -2.53 9.14 56.58
N ARG A 273 -2.87 9.70 55.41
CA ARG A 273 -1.93 10.23 54.41
C ARG A 273 -2.00 11.76 54.39
N TYR A 274 -0.85 12.40 54.32
CA TYR A 274 -0.70 13.84 54.12
C TYR A 274 0.27 14.09 52.98
N TYR A 275 -0.16 14.84 51.97
CA TYR A 275 0.68 15.26 50.87
C TYR A 275 1.28 16.63 51.20
N VAL A 276 2.59 16.77 51.12
CA VAL A 276 3.32 17.98 51.50
C VAL A 276 4.30 18.34 50.39
N ARG A 277 4.58 19.63 50.16
CA ARG A 277 5.64 20.01 49.21
C ARG A 277 7.02 19.69 49.78
N ALA A 278 8.03 19.63 48.92
CA ALA A 278 9.42 19.52 49.37
C ALA A 278 9.77 20.68 50.32
N GLY A 279 10.36 20.38 51.48
CA GLY A 279 10.70 21.37 52.51
C GLY A 279 9.54 21.85 53.40
N SER A 280 8.30 21.40 53.17
CA SER A 280 7.12 21.80 53.96
C SER A 280 6.96 21.06 55.30
N VAL A 281 7.91 20.21 55.67
CA VAL A 281 7.94 19.51 56.96
C VAL A 281 8.97 20.18 57.84
N LYS A 282 8.52 20.85 58.91
CA LYS A 282 9.39 21.51 59.89
C LYS A 282 9.50 20.66 61.14
N ASN A 283 10.72 20.29 61.51
CA ASN A 283 10.98 19.46 62.68
C ASN A 283 11.21 20.37 63.90
N ASP A 284 10.42 20.19 64.96
CA ASP A 284 10.69 20.78 66.29
C ASP A 284 11.28 19.68 67.19
N PRO A 285 12.62 19.57 67.29
CA PRO A 285 13.27 18.51 68.05
C PRO A 285 13.00 18.62 69.56
N GLN A 286 12.72 19.81 70.07
CA GLN A 286 12.45 20.03 71.50
C GLN A 286 11.09 19.44 71.88
N LYS A 287 10.07 19.62 71.03
CA LYS A 287 8.71 19.13 71.28
C LYS A 287 8.47 17.70 70.80
N ARG A 288 9.41 17.12 70.06
CA ARG A 288 9.22 15.83 69.36
C ARG A 288 7.98 15.86 68.45
N GLU A 289 7.72 17.01 67.83
CA GLU A 289 6.64 17.23 66.88
C GLU A 289 7.17 17.66 65.50
N ALA A 290 6.40 17.36 64.46
CA ALA A 290 6.56 17.85 63.11
C ALA A 290 5.38 18.79 62.79
N GLU A 291 5.67 19.99 62.29
CA GLU A 291 4.66 20.86 61.67
C GLU A 291 4.63 20.56 60.17
N LEU A 292 3.51 20.02 59.70
CA LEU A 292 3.24 19.72 58.29
C LEU A 292 2.45 20.87 57.69
N ASP A 293 2.94 21.45 56.59
CA ASP A 293 2.15 22.28 55.71
C ASP A 293 1.66 21.42 54.53
N TYR A 294 0.47 20.84 54.69
CA TYR A 294 -0.05 19.78 53.81
C TYR A 294 -1.13 20.31 52.87
N VAL A 295 -1.13 19.80 51.65
CA VAL A 295 -2.07 20.16 50.59
C VAL A 295 -3.46 19.61 50.92
N VAL A 296 -4.48 20.45 50.78
CA VAL A 296 -5.89 20.10 51.01
C VAL A 296 -6.77 20.29 49.79
N ASP A 297 -6.29 20.98 48.78
CA ASP A 297 -7.02 21.31 47.55
C ASP A 297 -6.03 21.27 46.39
N LEU A 298 -6.41 20.62 45.29
CA LEU A 298 -5.60 20.57 44.07
C LEU A 298 -5.59 21.93 43.37
N VAL A 299 -6.71 22.66 43.42
CA VAL A 299 -6.86 23.96 42.78
C VAL A 299 -6.08 25.01 43.56
N GLY A 300 -4.97 25.46 42.98
CA GLY A 300 -4.05 26.41 43.61
C GLY A 300 -3.21 25.80 44.74
N LEU A 301 -3.26 24.47 44.93
CA LEU A 301 -2.46 23.75 45.92
C LEU A 301 -2.53 24.36 47.32
N LYS A 302 -3.75 24.69 47.78
CA LYS A 302 -3.96 25.30 49.10
C LYS A 302 -3.49 24.33 50.18
N THR A 303 -2.87 24.90 51.22
CA THR A 303 -2.31 24.10 52.30
C THR A 303 -2.98 24.40 53.65
N LYS A 304 -2.87 23.46 54.58
CA LYS A 304 -3.19 23.63 55.99
C LYS A 304 -2.02 23.19 56.84
N LYS A 305 -1.89 23.79 58.01
CA LYS A 305 -0.90 23.38 59.00
C LYS A 305 -1.46 22.28 59.91
N LYS A 306 -0.66 21.27 60.20
CA LYS A 306 -0.97 20.26 61.23
C LYS A 306 0.28 19.87 62.00
N ARG A 307 0.18 19.81 63.32
CA ARG A 307 1.23 19.31 64.20
C ARG A 307 0.99 17.85 64.51
N ILE A 308 2.03 17.03 64.37
CA ILE A 308 1.99 15.58 64.55
C ILE A 308 3.22 15.14 65.34
N LYS A 309 3.07 14.20 66.27
CA LYS A 309 4.21 13.65 67.01
C LYS A 309 5.09 12.81 66.08
N TRP A 310 6.42 12.94 66.18
CA TRP A 310 7.36 12.16 65.37
C TRP A 310 7.14 10.65 65.49
N ALA A 311 6.80 10.19 66.70
CA ALA A 311 6.53 8.79 66.98
C ALA A 311 5.30 8.24 66.23
N GLU A 312 4.43 9.09 65.69
CA GLU A 312 3.25 8.70 64.92
C GLU A 312 3.51 8.61 63.41
N ILE A 313 4.62 9.15 62.92
CA ILE A 313 4.97 9.12 61.50
C ILE A 313 5.64 7.77 61.19
N LYS A 314 5.13 7.03 60.20
CA LYS A 314 5.82 5.85 59.63
C LYS A 314 7.18 6.30 59.09
N PRO A 315 8.22 5.45 59.08
CA PRO A 315 9.59 5.91 58.91
C PRO A 315 9.79 6.73 57.62
N GLY A 316 9.94 8.04 57.81
CA GLY A 316 10.35 9.00 56.80
C GLY A 316 9.23 9.79 56.10
N VAL A 317 9.65 10.90 55.50
CA VAL A 317 8.91 11.61 54.46
C VAL A 317 9.39 11.02 53.14
N THR A 318 8.51 10.39 52.37
CA THR A 318 8.87 9.77 51.09
C THR A 318 8.31 10.58 49.93
N LEU A 319 8.85 10.41 48.72
CA LEU A 319 8.21 10.93 47.52
C LEU A 319 6.79 10.34 47.40
N ALA A 320 5.80 11.13 47.00
CA ALA A 320 4.46 10.59 46.81
C ALA A 320 4.46 9.54 45.68
N PRO A 321 3.69 8.44 45.80
CA PRO A 321 3.68 7.36 44.82
C PRO A 321 3.48 7.82 43.37
N HIS A 322 2.52 8.73 43.16
CA HIS A 322 2.25 9.27 41.83
C HIS A 322 3.36 10.19 41.32
N CYS A 323 4.09 10.88 42.21
CA CYS A 323 5.29 11.65 41.84
C CYS A 323 6.46 10.75 41.45
N ALA A 324 6.64 9.63 42.16
CA ALA A 324 7.63 8.63 41.79
C ALA A 324 7.31 8.01 40.42
N LEU A 325 6.03 7.72 40.16
CA LEU A 325 5.55 7.26 38.87
C LEU A 325 5.74 8.31 37.77
N ALA A 326 5.36 9.57 38.01
CA ALA A 326 5.52 10.65 37.05
C ALA A 326 6.99 10.85 36.65
N ARG A 327 7.90 10.84 37.63
CA ARG A 327 9.35 10.87 37.38
C ARG A 327 9.80 9.69 36.51
N LYS A 328 9.40 8.46 36.85
CA LYS A 328 9.75 7.25 36.08
C LYS A 328 9.28 7.35 34.62
N VAL A 329 8.03 7.79 34.40
CA VAL A 329 7.48 7.96 33.05
C VAL A 329 8.24 9.07 32.30
N ARG A 330 8.51 10.19 32.96
CA ARG A 330 9.23 11.32 32.38
C ARG A 330 10.64 10.93 31.94
N GLU A 331 11.39 10.23 32.78
CA GLU A 331 12.73 9.73 32.46
C GLU A 331 12.69 8.86 31.19
N ARG A 332 11.69 7.99 31.03
CA ARG A 332 11.52 7.18 29.81
C ARG A 332 11.27 8.04 28.56
N LEU A 333 10.44 9.09 28.68
CA LEU A 333 10.12 9.98 27.56
C LEU A 333 11.30 10.90 27.20
N GLN A 334 12.11 11.31 28.17
CA GLN A 334 13.25 12.22 27.98
C GLN A 334 14.51 11.51 27.47
N LEU A 335 14.79 10.29 27.94
CA LEU A 335 15.99 9.53 27.55
C LEU A 335 15.98 9.11 26.08
N ALA A 336 14.83 9.14 25.43
CA ALA A 336 14.70 8.81 24.03
C ALA A 336 14.86 10.07 23.16
N GLU A 337 16.11 10.46 22.92
CA GLU A 337 16.46 11.25 21.71
C GLU A 337 15.86 10.57 20.44
N ASP A 338 15.68 9.25 20.52
CA ASP A 338 15.13 8.35 19.51
C ASP A 338 13.61 8.16 19.52
N LEU A 339 12.80 8.97 20.22
CA LEU A 339 11.33 8.95 20.01
C LEU A 339 10.96 9.33 18.56
N ALA A 340 11.88 9.94 17.82
CA ALA A 340 11.76 10.14 16.38
C ALA A 340 11.93 8.84 15.56
N GLY A 341 12.44 7.75 16.15
CA GLY A 341 12.75 6.49 15.47
C GLY A 341 11.77 5.35 15.79
N ARG A 342 12.31 4.12 15.90
CA ARG A 342 11.56 2.86 16.11
C ARG A 342 11.13 2.60 17.56
N GLN A 343 11.43 3.51 18.49
CA GLN A 343 11.20 3.28 19.92
C GLN A 343 9.86 3.81 20.43
N TRP A 344 9.09 4.52 19.60
CA TRP A 344 7.83 5.12 20.01
C TRP A 344 6.90 4.12 20.71
N GLU A 345 6.60 3.01 20.04
CA GLU A 345 5.69 1.99 20.55
C GLU A 345 6.20 1.38 21.86
N SER A 346 7.50 1.03 21.95
CA SER A 346 8.05 0.38 23.13
C SER A 346 8.12 1.32 24.35
N VAL A 347 8.52 2.58 24.15
CA VAL A 347 8.57 3.59 25.21
C VAL A 347 7.17 3.86 25.77
N PHE A 348 6.19 4.11 24.90
CA PHE A 348 4.82 4.34 25.35
C PHE A 348 4.18 3.09 25.96
N CYS A 349 4.38 1.90 25.40
CA CYS A 349 3.91 0.65 26.00
C CYS A 349 4.44 0.47 27.43
N ASN A 350 5.74 0.70 27.65
CA ASN A 350 6.35 0.58 28.96
C ASN A 350 5.79 1.62 29.94
N ALA A 351 5.62 2.87 29.51
CA ALA A 351 5.03 3.93 30.33
C ALA A 351 3.57 3.62 30.72
N ILE A 352 2.77 3.12 29.77
CA ILE A 352 1.37 2.74 30.00
C ILE A 352 1.29 1.55 30.97
N VAL A 353 2.16 0.54 30.81
CA VAL A 353 2.27 -0.59 31.75
C VAL A 353 2.62 -0.09 33.15
N ASP A 354 3.62 0.77 33.30
CA ASP A 354 4.02 1.35 34.59
C ASP A 354 2.84 2.05 35.28
N VAL A 355 2.07 2.88 34.56
CA VAL A 355 0.91 3.58 35.11
C VAL A 355 -0.21 2.62 35.52
N THR A 356 -0.47 1.59 34.71
CA THR A 356 -1.52 0.61 35.01
C THR A 356 -1.15 -0.33 36.14
N GLN A 357 0.13 -0.55 36.43
CA GLN A 357 0.59 -1.41 37.51
C GLN A 357 0.87 -0.68 38.83
N ALA A 358 0.93 0.66 38.84
CA ALA A 358 1.19 1.49 40.02
C ALA A 358 0.00 1.52 41.01
N ALA A 359 -0.29 0.41 41.69
CA ALA A 359 -1.43 0.27 42.59
C ALA A 359 -1.37 1.18 43.84
N ASP A 360 -0.19 1.72 44.15
CA ASP A 360 0.06 2.65 45.25
C ASP A 360 -0.31 4.10 44.93
N ALA A 361 -0.33 4.47 43.65
CA ALA A 361 -0.78 5.77 43.19
C ALA A 361 -2.31 5.88 43.17
N ASP A 362 -2.82 7.10 43.38
CA ASP A 362 -4.26 7.34 43.40
C ASP A 362 -4.91 6.98 42.04
N PRO A 363 -6.07 6.28 42.02
CA PRO A 363 -6.76 5.89 40.80
C PRO A 363 -7.10 7.05 39.85
N LEU A 364 -7.47 8.23 40.34
CA LEU A 364 -7.79 9.38 39.48
C LEU A 364 -6.54 9.95 38.80
N VAL A 365 -5.42 10.00 39.53
CA VAL A 365 -4.14 10.43 38.97
C VAL A 365 -3.66 9.43 37.91
N ARG A 366 -3.75 8.13 38.20
CA ARG A 366 -3.41 7.07 37.24
C ARG A 366 -4.28 7.14 35.99
N LEU A 367 -5.58 7.37 36.14
CA LEU A 367 -6.50 7.53 35.00
C LEU A 367 -6.08 8.73 34.13
N THR A 368 -5.73 9.85 34.76
CA THR A 368 -5.26 11.06 34.07
C THR A 368 -3.96 10.80 33.30
N PHE A 369 -2.98 10.14 33.92
CA PHE A 369 -1.73 9.76 33.24
C PHE A 369 -1.97 8.77 32.11
N PHE A 370 -2.78 7.73 32.35
CA PHE A 370 -3.09 6.69 31.39
C PHE A 370 -3.76 7.27 30.13
N GLU A 371 -4.76 8.13 30.29
CA GLU A 371 -5.41 8.76 29.16
C GLU A 371 -4.44 9.61 28.34
N ASN A 372 -3.69 10.50 28.99
CA ASN A 372 -2.79 11.42 28.27
C ASN A 372 -1.69 10.66 27.54
N LEU A 373 -1.09 9.66 28.19
CA LEU A 373 -0.12 8.76 27.55
C LEU A 373 -0.74 8.02 26.37
N LEU A 374 -1.90 7.40 26.54
CA LEU A 374 -2.50 6.57 25.51
C LEU A 374 -2.94 7.40 24.30
N ARG A 375 -3.56 8.57 24.52
CA ARG A 375 -3.98 9.47 23.44
C ARG A 375 -2.78 9.96 22.63
N VAL A 376 -1.71 10.36 23.29
CA VAL A 376 -0.47 10.77 22.61
C VAL A 376 0.17 9.60 21.87
N ALA A 377 0.27 8.44 22.51
CA ALA A 377 0.84 7.24 21.90
C ALA A 377 0.13 6.85 20.60
N CYS A 378 -1.21 6.81 20.62
CA CYS A 378 -2.03 6.47 19.47
C CYS A 378 -1.95 7.54 18.37
N LEU A 379 -1.96 8.83 18.72
CA LEU A 379 -1.83 9.90 17.72
C LEU A 379 -0.50 9.81 16.95
N GLY A 380 0.59 9.40 17.63
CA GLY A 380 1.90 9.22 17.01
C GLY A 380 2.17 7.84 16.39
N SER A 381 1.23 6.88 16.49
CA SER A 381 1.43 5.51 16.01
C SER A 381 0.12 4.82 15.62
N GLU A 382 0.02 4.45 14.33
CA GLU A 382 -1.08 3.64 13.80
C GLU A 382 -1.14 2.23 14.46
N PRO A 383 -0.01 1.52 14.66
CA PRO A 383 0.00 0.25 15.40
C PRO A 383 -0.60 0.36 16.80
N MET A 384 -0.26 1.43 17.54
CA MET A 384 -0.84 1.70 18.86
C MET A 384 -2.34 1.94 18.76
N THR A 385 -2.78 2.78 17.81
CA THR A 385 -4.20 3.08 17.59
C THR A 385 -5.02 1.79 17.39
N ARG A 386 -4.53 0.88 16.54
CA ARG A 386 -5.21 -0.40 16.27
C ARG A 386 -5.19 -1.35 17.46
N ALA A 387 -4.05 -1.46 18.15
CA ALA A 387 -3.91 -2.39 19.26
C ALA A 387 -4.72 -1.95 20.49
N PHE A 388 -4.88 -0.65 20.70
CA PHE A 388 -5.54 -0.05 21.87
C PHE A 388 -6.97 0.48 21.59
N ASP A 389 -7.60 0.13 20.46
CA ASP A 389 -8.96 0.57 20.12
C ASP A 389 -9.97 0.32 21.27
N ARG A 390 -9.92 -0.86 21.90
CA ARG A 390 -10.79 -1.18 23.04
C ARG A 390 -10.51 -0.31 24.28
N HIS A 391 -9.26 0.04 24.52
CA HIS A 391 -8.86 0.90 25.63
C HIS A 391 -9.27 2.35 25.39
N LEU A 392 -9.21 2.83 24.15
CA LEU A 392 -9.68 4.16 23.76
C LEU A 392 -11.20 4.27 23.95
N ARG A 393 -11.99 3.26 23.54
CA ARG A 393 -13.44 3.23 23.79
C ARG A 393 -13.77 3.21 25.28
N ALA A 394 -13.04 2.41 26.08
CA ALA A 394 -13.20 2.41 27.53
C ALA A 394 -12.93 3.80 28.14
N LEU A 395 -11.92 4.54 27.63
CA LEU A 395 -11.65 5.91 28.05
C LEU A 395 -12.79 6.86 27.69
N GLU A 396 -13.37 6.74 26.50
CA GLU A 396 -14.53 7.54 26.07
C GLU A 396 -15.75 7.28 26.96
N GLU A 397 -16.06 6.02 27.28
CA GLU A 397 -17.12 5.64 28.21
C GLU A 397 -16.88 6.16 29.64
N SER A 398 -15.61 6.35 30.00
CA SER A 398 -15.18 6.89 31.29
C SER A 398 -15.19 8.42 31.36
N ALA A 399 -15.56 9.14 30.29
CA ALA A 399 -15.53 10.60 30.23
C ALA A 399 -16.41 11.29 31.29
N LYS A 400 -17.37 10.56 31.89
CA LYS A 400 -18.22 11.03 33.00
C LYS A 400 -17.51 11.07 34.37
N ILE A 401 -16.34 10.45 34.50
CA ILE A 401 -15.57 10.46 35.75
C ILE A 401 -14.95 11.85 35.90
N ASP A 402 -15.30 12.56 36.97
CA ASP A 402 -14.70 13.86 37.27
C ASP A 402 -13.22 13.71 37.65
N ARG A 403 -12.33 14.14 36.75
CA ARG A 403 -10.87 14.07 36.94
C ARG A 403 -10.34 15.21 37.82
N THR A 404 -11.16 16.21 38.10
CA THR A 404 -10.81 17.36 38.94
C THR A 404 -11.16 17.15 40.42
N ALA A 405 -11.86 16.06 40.73
CA ALA A 405 -12.18 15.61 42.07
C ALA A 405 -10.93 15.59 42.99
N ASN A 406 -11.12 16.01 44.24
CA ASN A 406 -10.03 16.17 45.19
C ASN A 406 -9.58 14.81 45.77
N TRP A 407 -8.64 14.17 45.07
CA TRP A 407 -8.07 12.89 45.49
C TRP A 407 -7.06 12.98 46.64
N ILE A 408 -6.50 14.16 46.91
CA ILE A 408 -5.55 14.38 48.01
C ILE A 408 -6.26 14.30 49.36
N ALA A 409 -7.44 14.91 49.46
CA ALA A 409 -8.22 14.99 50.70
C ALA A 409 -9.73 14.93 50.39
N PRO A 410 -10.27 13.79 49.94
CA PRO A 410 -11.65 13.69 49.47
C PRO A 410 -12.64 14.02 50.61
N GLN A 411 -13.30 15.17 50.52
CA GLN A 411 -14.26 15.63 51.53
C GLN A 411 -15.69 15.31 51.10
N THR A 412 -15.98 15.47 49.81
CA THR A 412 -17.32 15.40 49.27
C THR A 412 -17.72 13.97 48.89
N ALA A 413 -19.01 13.74 48.64
CA ALA A 413 -19.47 12.43 48.14
C ALA A 413 -19.05 12.23 46.68
N GLU A 414 -18.96 13.32 45.93
CA GLU A 414 -18.53 13.40 44.55
C GLU A 414 -17.07 12.98 44.42
N ASP A 415 -16.17 13.50 45.29
CA ASP A 415 -14.75 13.13 45.30
C ASP A 415 -14.57 11.61 45.45
N ARG A 416 -15.25 11.05 46.46
CA ARG A 416 -15.22 9.61 46.76
C ARG A 416 -15.81 8.78 45.62
N THR A 417 -16.85 9.29 44.97
CA THR A 417 -17.50 8.62 43.83
C THR A 417 -16.57 8.59 42.63
N ALA A 418 -15.89 9.68 42.30
CA ALA A 418 -14.93 9.75 41.21
C ALA A 418 -13.76 8.76 41.42
N ILE A 419 -13.20 8.70 42.64
CA ILE A 419 -12.14 7.74 43.00
C ILE A 419 -12.63 6.29 42.85
N ALA A 420 -13.83 5.98 43.33
CA ALA A 420 -14.42 4.65 43.21
C ALA A 420 -14.65 4.25 41.75
N GLN A 421 -15.15 5.18 40.92
CA GLN A 421 -15.34 4.95 39.49
C GLN A 421 -14.01 4.74 38.76
N ALA A 422 -12.97 5.52 39.08
CA ALA A 422 -11.64 5.33 38.50
C ALA A 422 -11.01 3.99 38.90
N THR A 423 -11.24 3.55 40.15
CA THR A 423 -10.83 2.20 40.60
C THR A 423 -11.53 1.11 39.79
N GLU A 424 -12.84 1.26 39.61
CA GLU A 424 -13.65 0.30 38.85
C GLU A 424 -13.26 0.28 37.35
N PHE A 425 -12.90 1.43 36.79
CA PHE A 425 -12.38 1.53 35.43
C PHE A 425 -11.15 0.62 35.24
N PHE A 426 -10.14 0.73 36.12
CA PHE A 426 -8.95 -0.11 36.01
C PHE A 426 -9.23 -1.60 36.24
N ARG A 427 -10.25 -1.94 37.04
CA ARG A 427 -10.68 -3.34 37.23
C ARG A 427 -11.29 -3.94 35.96
N ARG A 428 -12.00 -3.13 35.17
CA ARG A 428 -12.65 -3.54 33.91
C ARG A 428 -11.78 -3.39 32.67
N LEU A 429 -10.67 -2.64 32.79
CA LEU A 429 -9.80 -2.33 31.68
C LEU A 429 -9.26 -3.61 31.03
N PRO A 430 -9.29 -3.76 29.69
CA PRO A 430 -8.67 -4.90 29.03
C PRO A 430 -7.18 -4.99 29.35
N ALA A 431 -6.63 -6.21 29.35
CA ALA A 431 -5.23 -6.43 29.70
C ALA A 431 -4.26 -5.63 28.81
N VAL A 432 -3.60 -4.63 29.42
CA VAL A 432 -2.65 -3.73 28.74
C VAL A 432 -1.45 -4.46 28.14
N PRO A 433 -0.78 -5.43 28.82
CA PRO A 433 0.37 -6.12 28.23
C PRO A 433 0.06 -6.80 26.89
N LYS A 434 -1.14 -7.38 26.72
CA LYS A 434 -1.57 -7.99 25.46
C LYS A 434 -1.73 -6.97 24.33
N ALA A 435 -2.22 -5.77 24.64
CA ALA A 435 -2.32 -4.68 23.67
C ALA A 435 -0.92 -4.18 23.29
N CYS A 436 0.01 -4.07 24.25
CA CYS A 436 1.40 -3.71 23.98
C CYS A 436 2.08 -4.72 23.03
N GLU A 437 1.96 -6.03 23.32
CA GLU A 437 2.49 -7.09 22.46
C GLU A 437 1.90 -7.01 21.05
N HIS A 438 0.60 -6.75 20.94
CA HIS A 438 -0.06 -6.59 19.65
C HIS A 438 0.47 -5.36 18.89
N ALA A 439 0.61 -4.21 19.55
CA ALA A 439 1.14 -2.99 18.96
C ALA A 439 2.57 -3.19 18.43
N LEU A 440 3.45 -3.80 19.23
CA LEU A 440 4.83 -4.08 18.84
C LEU A 440 4.90 -5.05 17.66
N ARG A 441 4.06 -6.08 17.62
CA ARG A 441 3.96 -7.00 16.48
C ARG A 441 3.52 -6.28 15.20
N LEU A 442 2.53 -5.38 15.30
CA LEU A 442 2.08 -4.56 14.16
C LEU A 442 3.18 -3.59 13.71
N ALA A 443 3.96 -3.02 14.64
CA ALA A 443 5.03 -2.08 14.33
C ALA A 443 6.22 -2.69 13.56
N VAL A 444 6.45 -4.00 13.69
CA VAL A 444 7.48 -4.71 12.89
C VAL A 444 7.10 -4.78 11.41
N ASN A 445 5.81 -4.78 11.09
CA ASN A 445 5.30 -4.80 9.71
C ASN A 445 4.10 -3.84 9.57
N PRO A 446 4.33 -2.52 9.57
CA PRO A 446 3.30 -1.51 9.78
C PRO A 446 2.23 -1.42 8.67
N ALA A 447 2.36 -2.17 7.57
CA ALA A 447 1.34 -2.16 6.52
C ALA A 447 1.18 -3.48 5.74
N GLY A 448 1.78 -4.59 6.18
CA GLY A 448 1.71 -5.85 5.41
C GLY A 448 2.10 -5.61 3.95
N GLN A 449 3.16 -4.83 3.74
CA GLN A 449 3.45 -4.20 2.46
C GLN A 449 3.79 -5.25 1.39
N ASP A 450 2.78 -5.66 0.62
CA ASP A 450 2.96 -6.23 -0.72
C ASP A 450 3.27 -5.11 -1.72
N VAL A 451 4.28 -4.30 -1.41
CA VAL A 451 4.83 -3.40 -2.42
C VAL A 451 6.04 -4.11 -3.02
N PRO A 452 5.92 -4.59 -4.27
CA PRO A 452 7.03 -5.23 -4.94
C PRO A 452 8.12 -4.18 -5.20
N THR A 453 9.36 -4.53 -4.84
CA THR A 453 10.54 -3.89 -5.41
C THR A 453 10.57 -4.22 -6.89
N LEU A 454 10.50 -3.19 -7.74
CA LEU A 454 10.51 -3.33 -9.19
C LEU A 454 11.68 -2.55 -9.77
N GLU A 455 12.59 -3.24 -10.44
CA GLU A 455 13.68 -2.61 -11.18
C GLU A 455 13.42 -2.72 -12.68
N TRP A 456 13.51 -1.63 -13.44
CA TRP A 456 13.42 -1.73 -14.90
C TRP A 456 14.72 -2.30 -15.48
N VAL A 457 14.66 -3.52 -16.03
CA VAL A 457 15.85 -4.29 -16.45
C VAL A 457 15.93 -4.56 -17.95
N GLY A 458 14.86 -4.31 -18.70
CA GLY A 458 14.80 -4.56 -20.13
C GLY A 458 13.44 -4.30 -20.75
N CYS A 459 13.20 -4.84 -21.93
CA CYS A 459 11.92 -4.82 -22.61
C CYS A 459 11.59 -6.17 -23.28
N LEU A 460 10.31 -6.35 -23.57
CA LEU A 460 9.78 -7.53 -24.25
C LEU A 460 10.01 -7.40 -25.74
N GLY A 461 10.75 -8.35 -26.34
CA GLY A 461 10.96 -8.44 -27.78
C GLY A 461 10.04 -9.45 -28.43
N GLY A 462 9.77 -9.26 -29.72
CA GLY A 462 8.74 -10.01 -30.44
C GLY A 462 9.03 -11.50 -30.47
N ALA A 463 7.97 -12.31 -30.52
CA ALA A 463 8.13 -13.75 -30.59
C ALA A 463 8.89 -14.14 -31.87
N SER A 464 10.03 -14.82 -31.73
CA SER A 464 10.63 -15.58 -32.82
C SER A 464 9.82 -16.87 -33.05
N ALA A 465 10.22 -17.69 -34.02
CA ALA A 465 9.62 -19.02 -34.21
C ALA A 465 9.62 -19.87 -32.91
N THR A 466 10.48 -19.52 -31.94
CA THR A 466 10.66 -20.21 -30.66
C THR A 466 10.01 -19.51 -29.45
N GLY A 467 9.32 -18.37 -29.65
CA GLY A 467 8.63 -17.64 -28.56
C GLY A 467 9.25 -16.28 -28.22
N TRP A 468 8.81 -15.69 -27.10
CA TRP A 468 9.18 -14.34 -26.65
C TRP A 468 10.67 -14.20 -26.32
N GLU A 469 11.22 -13.00 -26.53
CA GLU A 469 12.62 -12.69 -26.29
C GLU A 469 12.79 -11.53 -25.29
N PHE A 470 13.90 -11.54 -24.55
CA PHE A 470 14.23 -10.52 -23.57
C PHE A 470 15.34 -9.63 -24.10
N PHE A 471 15.11 -8.31 -24.11
CA PHE A 471 16.08 -7.32 -24.55
C PHE A 471 16.53 -6.48 -23.36
N GLY A 472 17.73 -6.73 -22.85
CA GLY A 472 18.29 -6.05 -21.69
C GLY A 472 19.38 -6.88 -21.01
N SER A 473 19.67 -6.56 -19.75
CA SER A 473 20.57 -7.37 -18.91
C SER A 473 19.73 -8.24 -17.98
N PRO A 474 19.66 -9.57 -18.18
CA PRO A 474 18.87 -10.42 -17.31
C PRO A 474 19.44 -10.39 -15.89
N PRO A 475 18.59 -10.26 -14.86
CA PRO A 475 19.05 -10.32 -13.48
C PRO A 475 19.68 -11.69 -13.17
N ALA A 476 20.79 -11.70 -12.43
CA ALA A 476 21.40 -12.95 -11.98
C ALA A 476 20.58 -13.64 -10.87
N GLN A 477 19.85 -12.86 -10.08
CA GLN A 477 19.03 -13.36 -8.98
C GLN A 477 17.71 -13.95 -9.48
N ALA A 478 17.22 -14.97 -8.78
CA ALA A 478 15.88 -15.51 -9.01
C ALA A 478 14.78 -14.48 -8.70
N GLY A 479 13.74 -14.44 -9.54
CA GLY A 479 12.66 -13.46 -9.42
C GLY A 479 11.63 -13.56 -10.52
N LYS A 480 10.84 -12.51 -10.66
CA LYS A 480 9.75 -12.41 -11.63
C LYS A 480 9.97 -11.21 -12.54
N LEU A 481 9.81 -11.39 -13.85
CA LEU A 481 9.70 -10.29 -14.79
C LEU A 481 8.22 -9.92 -14.94
N ARG A 482 7.94 -8.65 -14.73
CA ARG A 482 6.61 -8.07 -14.75
C ARG A 482 6.52 -6.96 -15.77
N THR A 483 5.34 -6.76 -16.33
CA THR A 483 5.07 -5.60 -17.18
C THR A 483 3.84 -4.86 -16.69
N VAL A 484 3.82 -3.56 -16.92
CA VAL A 484 2.70 -2.68 -16.56
C VAL A 484 2.08 -2.16 -17.84
N TYR A 485 0.78 -2.40 -18.02
CA TYR A 485 0.10 -2.16 -19.29
C TYR A 485 -1.35 -1.73 -19.10
N ARG A 486 -1.99 -1.28 -20.18
CA ARG A 486 -3.46 -1.08 -20.22
C ARG A 486 -4.12 -2.26 -20.92
N ASP A 487 -5.09 -2.85 -20.24
CA ASP A 487 -5.96 -3.86 -20.84
C ASP A 487 -6.97 -3.22 -21.82
N ARG A 488 -7.78 -4.04 -22.50
CA ARG A 488 -8.87 -3.59 -23.40
C ARG A 488 -9.89 -2.69 -22.71
N ASN A 489 -10.04 -2.79 -21.38
CA ASN A 489 -10.93 -1.94 -20.59
C ASN A 489 -10.23 -0.64 -20.13
N LEU A 490 -9.06 -0.32 -20.69
CA LEU A 490 -8.22 0.82 -20.33
C LEU A 490 -7.78 0.83 -18.86
N SER A 491 -7.93 -0.31 -18.17
CA SER A 491 -7.51 -0.48 -16.79
C SER A 491 -6.02 -0.83 -16.76
N VAL A 492 -5.29 -0.23 -15.82
CA VAL A 492 -3.87 -0.54 -15.66
C VAL A 492 -3.70 -1.83 -14.89
N LYS A 493 -2.91 -2.73 -15.46
CA LYS A 493 -2.60 -4.05 -14.91
C LYS A 493 -1.10 -4.20 -14.74
N ILE A 494 -0.73 -5.03 -13.77
CA ILE A 494 0.62 -5.57 -13.63
C ILE A 494 0.53 -7.08 -13.73
N SER A 495 1.15 -7.65 -14.76
CA SER A 495 1.19 -9.10 -14.96
C SER A 495 2.62 -9.59 -14.84
N THR A 496 2.79 -10.82 -14.34
CA THR A 496 4.04 -11.55 -14.48
C THR A 496 4.05 -12.14 -15.88
N VAL A 497 5.14 -11.97 -16.61
CA VAL A 497 5.28 -12.47 -18.00
C VAL A 497 6.38 -13.53 -18.10
N ALA A 498 7.33 -13.52 -17.16
CA ALA A 498 8.33 -14.56 -17.04
C ALA A 498 8.84 -14.69 -15.60
N GLU A 499 9.50 -15.80 -15.33
CA GLU A 499 10.28 -16.03 -14.12
C GLU A 499 11.76 -16.15 -14.47
N VAL A 500 12.62 -15.65 -13.59
CA VAL A 500 14.08 -15.72 -13.73
C VAL A 500 14.60 -16.73 -12.73
N PHE A 501 15.38 -17.70 -13.20
CA PHE A 501 16.07 -18.69 -12.37
C PHE A 501 17.50 -18.84 -12.87
N ASP A 502 18.48 -18.46 -12.04
CA ASP A 502 19.91 -18.57 -12.36
C ASP A 502 20.27 -17.90 -13.70
N GLY A 503 19.77 -16.66 -13.90
CA GLY A 503 19.92 -15.90 -15.15
C GLY A 503 19.10 -16.42 -16.34
N VAL A 504 18.42 -17.57 -16.22
CA VAL A 504 17.56 -18.13 -17.28
C VAL A 504 16.14 -17.60 -17.15
N ILE A 505 15.62 -17.04 -18.23
CA ILE A 505 14.26 -16.51 -18.32
C ILE A 505 13.31 -17.61 -18.82
N ARG A 506 12.25 -17.88 -18.05
CA ARG A 506 11.16 -18.79 -18.41
C ARG A 506 9.87 -18.02 -18.60
N TRP A 507 9.43 -17.88 -19.84
CA TRP A 507 8.19 -17.19 -20.19
C TRP A 507 6.98 -17.96 -19.69
N GLN A 508 5.95 -17.23 -19.24
CA GLN A 508 4.66 -17.83 -18.95
C GLN A 508 3.94 -18.19 -20.25
N GLU A 509 3.25 -19.33 -20.26
CA GLU A 509 2.42 -19.75 -21.40
C GLU A 509 1.15 -18.87 -21.46
N GLY A 510 0.90 -18.26 -22.62
CA GLY A 510 -0.34 -17.53 -22.91
C GLY A 510 -0.15 -16.27 -23.77
N GLU A 511 -1.16 -15.97 -24.59
CA GLU A 511 -1.28 -14.72 -25.34
C GLU A 511 -2.13 -13.69 -24.57
N ASP A 512 -1.79 -13.47 -23.29
CA ASP A 512 -2.45 -12.41 -22.52
C ASP A 512 -2.05 -11.04 -23.08
N GLU A 513 -2.92 -10.05 -22.89
CA GLU A 513 -2.72 -8.68 -23.31
C GLU A 513 -1.44 -8.04 -22.76
N ALA A 514 -0.78 -8.66 -21.78
CA ALA A 514 0.51 -8.31 -21.22
C ALA A 514 1.68 -8.48 -22.21
N PHE A 515 1.57 -9.40 -23.17
CA PHE A 515 2.62 -9.70 -24.13
C PHE A 515 2.53 -8.81 -25.38
N VAL A 516 3.12 -7.62 -25.29
CA VAL A 516 3.20 -6.66 -26.41
C VAL A 516 4.65 -6.24 -26.60
N GLU A 517 5.14 -6.35 -27.82
CA GLU A 517 6.51 -6.00 -28.17
C GLU A 517 6.83 -4.53 -27.86
N GLY A 518 7.99 -4.30 -27.27
CA GLY A 518 8.47 -3.00 -26.83
C GLY A 518 8.07 -2.63 -25.40
N ARG A 519 7.29 -3.43 -24.69
CA ARG A 519 6.95 -3.10 -23.30
C ARG A 519 8.13 -3.24 -22.34
N PRO A 520 8.31 -2.31 -21.38
CA PRO A 520 9.28 -2.47 -20.31
C PRO A 520 9.02 -3.73 -19.47
N LEU A 521 10.10 -4.35 -19.06
CA LEU A 521 10.14 -5.48 -18.13
C LEU A 521 10.78 -5.02 -16.82
N PHE A 522 10.00 -5.13 -15.76
CA PHE A 522 10.39 -4.83 -14.39
C PHE A 522 10.70 -6.12 -13.64
N PHE A 523 11.89 -6.21 -13.04
CA PHE A 523 12.30 -7.33 -12.22
C PHE A 523 11.83 -7.16 -10.78
N GLN A 524 11.24 -8.22 -10.24
CA GLN A 524 10.89 -8.37 -8.83
C GLN A 524 11.66 -9.54 -8.23
N PRO A 525 12.62 -9.32 -7.30
CA PRO A 525 13.32 -10.40 -6.63
C PRO A 525 12.39 -11.21 -5.73
N VAL A 526 12.65 -12.51 -5.60
CA VAL A 526 12.02 -13.32 -4.54
C VAL A 526 12.61 -12.89 -3.19
N ARG A 527 11.75 -12.46 -2.26
CA ARG A 527 12.14 -12.02 -0.91
C ARG A 527 12.25 -13.19 0.07
#